data_AF-A0A0B3BPG7-F1
#
_entry.id   AF-A0A0B3BPG7-F1
#
_cell.length_a   1.000
_cell.length_b   1.000
_cell.length_c   1.000
_cell.angle_alpha   90.00
_cell.angle_beta   90.00
_cell.angle_gamma   90.00
#
_symmetry.space_group_name_H-M   'P 1'
#
loop_
_entity.id
_entity.type
_entity.pdbx_description
1 polymer ?
#
loop_
_entity_poly.entity_id
_entity_poly.type
_entity_poly.pdbx_seq_one_letter_code
_entity_poly.pdbx_strand_id
1 'polypeptide(L)'
;MGRYFVVVFYSPWFRNEGLKGVRRVFSEKLGYRFLNDTEKGCWWEKGSKMATFIGLVNWKFLYRRVFVEQIAQDKVKFTYYFSWLTNVGVLMSAAREELGYLQRVFQAEKMEVERLR
;
A
#
# COMPACT_ATOMS: atom_id res chain seq x y z
N MET A 1 16.27 11.02 4.43
CA MET A 1 15.96 9.80 3.66
C MET A 1 14.65 9.22 4.18
N GLY A 2 13.65 9.03 3.32
CA GLY A 2 12.35 8.47 3.72
C GLY A 2 12.41 6.94 3.84
N ARG A 3 11.59 6.38 4.74
CA ARG A 3 11.42 4.94 4.89
C ARG A 3 10.36 4.45 3.90
N TYR A 4 10.63 3.39 3.17
CA TYR A 4 9.69 2.85 2.21
C TYR A 4 9.75 1.33 2.09
N PHE A 5 8.63 0.79 1.64
CA PHE A 5 8.39 -0.63 1.46
C PHE A 5 7.67 -0.84 0.13
N VAL A 6 8.16 -1.78 -0.68
CA VAL A 6 7.63 -2.05 -2.02
C VAL A 6 7.04 -3.45 -2.08
N VAL A 7 5.81 -3.54 -2.57
CA VAL A 7 5.12 -4.81 -2.82
C VAL A 7 4.64 -4.85 -4.27
N VAL A 8 4.81 -5.99 -4.92
CA VAL A 8 4.25 -6.27 -6.24
C VAL A 8 3.24 -7.38 -6.14
N PHE A 9 2.04 -7.14 -6.67
CA PHE A 9 0.98 -8.14 -6.80
C PHE A 9 0.88 -8.61 -8.25
N TYR A 10 0.78 -9.92 -8.43
CA TYR A 10 0.58 -10.57 -9.72
C TYR A 10 -0.81 -11.17 -9.73
N SER A 11 -1.69 -10.66 -10.60
CA SER A 11 -3.06 -11.14 -10.70
C SER A 11 -3.69 -10.87 -12.06
N PRO A 12 -4.37 -11.87 -12.67
CA PRO A 12 -5.26 -11.65 -13.81
C PRO A 12 -6.38 -10.64 -13.51
N TRP A 13 -6.77 -10.45 -12.25
CA TRP A 13 -7.80 -9.51 -11.81
C TRP A 13 -7.53 -8.07 -12.31
N PHE A 14 -6.25 -7.67 -12.35
CA PHE A 14 -5.84 -6.33 -12.80
C PHE A 14 -6.08 -6.09 -14.30
N ARG A 15 -6.25 -7.14 -15.12
CA ARG A 15 -6.58 -6.99 -16.54
C ARG A 15 -7.98 -6.42 -16.74
N ASN A 16 -8.90 -6.80 -15.87
CA ASN A 16 -10.32 -6.41 -15.95
C ASN A 16 -10.58 -5.11 -15.18
N GLU A 17 -10.04 -5.01 -13.98
CA GLU A 17 -10.35 -3.93 -13.05
C GLU A 17 -9.34 -2.79 -13.08
N GLY A 18 -8.08 -3.09 -13.44
CA GLY A 18 -6.97 -2.16 -13.51
C GLY A 18 -6.80 -1.31 -12.24
N LEU A 19 -6.27 -0.09 -12.42
CA LEU A 19 -6.17 0.88 -11.33
C LEU A 19 -7.52 1.34 -10.80
N LYS A 20 -8.60 1.30 -11.61
CA LYS A 20 -9.95 1.71 -11.16
C LYS A 20 -10.46 0.82 -10.03
N GLY A 21 -10.31 -0.50 -10.16
CA GLY A 21 -10.67 -1.43 -9.09
C GLY A 21 -9.79 -1.24 -7.86
N VAL A 22 -8.49 -0.96 -8.03
CA VAL A 22 -7.62 -0.63 -6.89
C VAL A 22 -8.13 0.60 -6.13
N ARG A 23 -8.59 1.65 -6.84
CA ARG A 23 -9.18 2.84 -6.19
C ARG A 23 -10.38 2.47 -5.33
N ARG A 24 -11.27 1.61 -5.85
CA ARG A 24 -12.46 1.15 -5.12
C ARG A 24 -12.05 0.43 -3.82
N VAL A 25 -11.09 -0.48 -3.90
CA VAL A 25 -10.59 -1.21 -2.73
C VAL A 25 -9.96 -0.26 -1.70
N PHE A 26 -9.15 0.70 -2.13
CA PHE A 26 -8.50 1.66 -1.24
C PHE A 26 -9.50 2.57 -0.53
N SER A 27 -10.42 3.18 -1.27
CA SER A 27 -11.43 4.09 -0.71
C SER A 27 -12.44 3.36 0.15
N GLU A 28 -13.08 2.30 -0.37
CA GLU A 28 -14.29 1.74 0.22
C GLU A 28 -14.01 0.64 1.24
N LYS A 29 -12.90 -0.09 1.09
CA LYS A 29 -12.60 -1.26 1.94
C LYS A 29 -11.48 -0.98 2.92
N LEU A 30 -10.46 -0.25 2.49
CA LEU A 30 -9.31 0.06 3.33
C LEU A 30 -9.40 1.44 3.99
N GLY A 31 -10.32 2.32 3.58
CA GLY A 31 -10.47 3.65 4.17
C GLY A 31 -9.23 4.54 3.98
N TYR A 32 -8.53 4.39 2.86
CA TYR A 32 -7.49 5.33 2.46
C TYR A 32 -8.11 6.59 1.87
N ARG A 33 -7.48 7.73 2.15
CA ARG A 33 -7.80 9.01 1.53
C ARG A 33 -7.05 9.13 0.21
N PHE A 34 -7.78 9.38 -0.88
CA PHE A 34 -7.20 9.70 -2.18
C PHE A 34 -6.48 11.06 -2.11
N LEU A 35 -5.31 11.15 -2.74
CA LEU A 35 -4.54 12.39 -2.82
C LEU A 35 -4.59 12.97 -4.23
N ASN A 36 -4.02 12.26 -5.20
CA ASN A 36 -3.94 12.70 -6.58
C ASN A 36 -3.61 11.55 -7.53
N ASP A 37 -3.89 11.77 -8.81
CA ASP A 37 -3.43 10.95 -9.91
C ASP A 37 -2.15 11.54 -10.53
N THR A 38 -1.34 10.67 -11.11
CA THR A 38 -0.22 11.00 -11.98
C THR A 38 -0.35 10.18 -13.27
N GLU A 39 0.44 10.51 -14.29
CA GLU A 39 0.50 9.71 -15.52
C GLU A 39 0.85 8.24 -15.28
N LYS A 40 1.53 7.94 -14.16
CA LYS A 40 2.06 6.61 -13.84
C LYS A 40 1.21 5.85 -12.83
N GLY A 41 0.34 6.51 -12.06
CA GLY A 41 -0.36 5.87 -10.97
C GLY A 41 -1.18 6.81 -10.10
N CYS A 42 -1.51 6.34 -8.90
CA CYS A 42 -2.36 7.08 -7.96
C CYS A 42 -1.76 7.09 -6.55
N TRP A 43 -1.94 8.20 -5.86
CA TRP A 43 -1.47 8.43 -4.50
C TRP A 43 -2.60 8.36 -3.49
N TRP A 44 -2.30 7.70 -2.38
CA TRP A 44 -3.22 7.48 -1.27
C TRP A 44 -2.52 7.76 0.05
N GLU A 45 -3.27 8.07 1.09
CA GLU A 45 -2.74 8.11 2.45
C GLU A 45 -3.70 7.55 3.49
N LYS A 46 -3.16 7.09 4.61
CA LYS A 46 -3.92 6.59 5.74
C LYS A 46 -3.12 6.76 7.04
N GLY A 47 -3.83 6.80 8.16
CA GLY A 47 -3.25 6.91 9.50
C GLY A 47 -3.13 8.36 9.98
N SER A 48 -2.51 8.53 11.15
CA SER A 48 -2.38 9.82 11.84
C SER A 48 -0.92 10.15 12.08
N LYS A 49 -0.50 11.32 11.60
CA LYS A 49 0.87 11.84 11.81
C LYS A 49 1.16 12.00 13.31
N MET A 50 0.18 12.45 14.08
CA MET A 50 0.29 12.63 15.53
C MET A 50 0.44 11.27 16.24
N ALA A 51 -0.39 10.29 15.89
CA ALA A 51 -0.30 8.94 16.47
C ALA A 51 1.06 8.28 16.20
N THR A 52 1.58 8.49 14.99
CA THR A 52 2.91 8.01 14.60
C THR A 52 4.02 8.72 15.39
N PHE A 53 3.87 10.01 15.65
CA PHE A 53 4.84 10.81 16.40
C PHE A 53 4.93 10.41 17.87
N ILE A 54 3.80 10.07 18.51
CA ILE A 54 3.77 9.58 19.90
C ILE A 54 4.14 8.10 20.04
N GLY A 55 4.62 7.44 18.98
CA GLY A 55 5.17 6.09 19.03
C GLY A 55 4.17 4.95 18.86
N LEU A 56 2.93 5.21 18.40
CA LEU A 56 1.99 4.12 18.11
C LEU A 56 2.39 3.39 16.83
N VAL A 57 2.75 2.10 16.99
CA VAL A 57 3.23 1.23 15.91
C VAL A 57 2.13 0.38 15.26
N ASN A 58 0.88 0.53 15.71
CA ASN A 58 -0.24 -0.21 15.11
C ASN A 58 -0.52 0.30 13.69
N TRP A 59 -0.58 -0.63 12.72
CA TRP A 59 -0.81 -0.33 11.30
C TRP A 59 -2.04 0.54 11.03
N LYS A 60 -3.09 0.45 11.85
CA LYS A 60 -4.29 1.28 11.69
C LYS A 60 -4.03 2.76 11.93
N PHE A 61 -3.13 3.10 12.85
CA PHE A 61 -2.82 4.49 13.24
C PHE A 61 -1.59 5.03 12.54
N LEU A 62 -0.72 4.16 12.06
CA LEU A 62 0.52 4.53 11.41
C LEU A 62 0.27 5.34 10.13
N TYR A 63 0.77 6.57 10.10
CA TYR A 63 0.70 7.43 8.94
C TYR A 63 1.59 6.92 7.81
N ARG A 64 0.98 6.75 6.64
CA ARG A 64 1.66 6.31 5.44
C ARG A 64 1.03 6.90 4.19
N ARG A 65 1.86 7.08 3.17
CA ARG A 65 1.45 7.37 1.80
C ARG A 65 1.71 6.16 0.94
N VAL A 66 0.83 5.85 0.00
CA VAL A 66 0.96 4.71 -0.89
C VAL A 66 0.84 5.19 -2.31
N PHE A 67 1.87 4.93 -3.11
CA PHE A 67 1.82 5.10 -4.54
C PHE A 67 1.52 3.76 -5.19
N VAL A 68 0.46 3.72 -6.00
CA VAL A 68 0.04 2.51 -6.71
C VAL A 68 0.15 2.76 -8.21
N GLU A 69 0.96 1.94 -8.89
CA GLU A 69 1.18 2.01 -10.33
C GLU A 69 1.01 0.62 -10.96
N GLN A 70 0.35 0.59 -12.13
CA GLN A 70 0.20 -0.63 -12.92
C GLN A 70 1.42 -0.76 -13.84
N ILE A 71 2.30 -1.72 -13.52
CA ILE A 71 3.57 -1.91 -14.23
C ILE A 71 3.47 -2.92 -15.38
N ALA A 72 2.40 -3.73 -15.41
CA ALA A 72 2.02 -4.58 -16.53
C ALA A 72 0.51 -4.85 -16.48
N GLN A 73 -0.05 -5.51 -17.51
CA GLN A 73 -1.48 -5.82 -17.58
C GLN A 73 -1.99 -6.60 -16.35
N ASP A 74 -1.17 -7.50 -15.80
CA ASP A 74 -1.47 -8.34 -14.63
C ASP A 74 -0.60 -8.04 -13.41
N LYS A 75 0.09 -6.89 -13.38
CA LYS A 75 1.02 -6.52 -12.30
C LYS A 75 0.79 -5.12 -11.82
N VAL A 76 0.64 -4.98 -10.50
CA VAL A 76 0.52 -3.67 -9.84
C VAL A 76 1.54 -3.58 -8.71
N LYS A 77 2.27 -2.48 -8.69
CA LYS A 77 3.30 -2.17 -7.69
C LYS A 77 2.79 -1.13 -6.72
N PHE A 78 3.00 -1.41 -5.44
CA PHE A 78 2.59 -0.61 -4.31
C PHE A 78 3.84 -0.15 -3.59
N THR A 79 4.04 1.17 -3.52
CA THR A 79 5.15 1.76 -2.77
C THR A 79 4.60 2.49 -1.56
N TYR A 80 4.80 1.91 -0.38
CA TYR A 80 4.42 2.48 0.90
C TYR A 80 5.55 3.37 1.42
N TYR A 81 5.24 4.62 1.70
CA TYR A 81 6.13 5.61 2.26
C TYR A 81 5.73 5.94 3.70
N PHE A 82 6.72 5.94 4.59
CA PHE A 82 6.54 6.17 6.02
C PHE A 82 7.38 7.35 6.51
N SER A 83 7.00 7.88 7.67
CA SER A 83 7.85 8.81 8.41
C SER A 83 9.16 8.13 8.83
N TRP A 84 10.25 8.89 8.89
CA TRP A 84 11.56 8.43 9.36
C TRP A 84 11.52 7.88 10.81
N LEU A 85 10.54 8.30 11.61
CA LEU A 85 10.32 7.82 12.98
C LEU A 85 9.77 6.37 13.04
N THR A 86 9.30 5.83 11.93
CA THR A 86 8.55 4.57 11.91
C THR A 86 9.47 3.35 11.93
N ASN A 87 9.49 2.55 12.99
CA ASN A 87 10.36 1.37 13.08
C ASN A 87 10.14 0.37 11.92
N VAL A 88 11.14 0.23 11.05
CA VAL A 88 11.10 -0.58 9.82
C VAL A 88 10.91 -2.06 10.09
N GLY A 89 11.49 -2.60 11.16
CA GLY A 89 11.39 -4.02 11.51
C GLY A 89 9.98 -4.45 11.89
N VAL A 90 9.15 -3.51 12.36
CA VAL A 90 7.75 -3.77 12.75
C VAL A 90 6.80 -3.55 11.56
N LEU A 91 7.23 -2.85 10.50
CA LEU A 91 6.35 -2.53 9.38
C LEU A 91 5.87 -3.78 8.64
N MET A 92 6.75 -4.75 8.43
CA MET A 92 6.40 -5.99 7.72
C MET A 92 5.35 -6.81 8.49
N SER A 93 5.54 -6.96 9.80
CA SER A 93 4.58 -7.68 10.64
C SER A 93 3.26 -6.92 10.75
N ALA A 94 3.32 -5.59 10.92
CA ALA A 94 2.14 -4.73 11.02
C ALA A 94 1.32 -4.69 9.72
N ALA A 95 1.97 -4.71 8.56
CA ALA A 95 1.32 -4.69 7.25
C ALA A 95 0.68 -6.02 6.86
N ARG A 96 1.06 -7.13 7.53
CA ARG A 96 0.71 -8.51 7.10
C ARG A 96 -0.80 -8.72 6.92
N GLU A 97 -1.63 -8.19 7.80
CA GLU A 97 -3.09 -8.31 7.70
C GLU A 97 -3.64 -7.59 6.46
N GLU A 98 -3.19 -6.35 6.21
CA GLU A 98 -3.64 -5.57 5.05
C GLU A 98 -3.15 -6.19 3.74
N LEU A 99 -1.88 -6.64 3.69
CA LEU A 99 -1.33 -7.32 2.52
C LEU A 99 -2.01 -8.66 2.25
N GLY A 100 -2.31 -9.46 3.28
CA GLY A 100 -3.05 -10.71 3.14
C GLY A 100 -4.52 -10.49 2.76
N TYR A 101 -5.12 -9.37 3.15
CA TYR A 101 -6.42 -8.95 2.64
C TYR A 101 -6.34 -8.58 1.16
N LEU A 102 -5.39 -7.73 0.78
CA LEU A 102 -5.18 -7.31 -0.61
C LEU A 102 -4.89 -8.49 -1.54
N GLN A 103 -4.04 -9.44 -1.10
CA GLN A 103 -3.75 -10.65 -1.87
C GLN A 103 -5.02 -11.45 -2.17
N ARG A 104 -5.94 -11.58 -1.20
CA ARG A 104 -7.23 -12.27 -1.39
C ARG A 104 -8.17 -11.48 -2.29
N VAL A 105 -8.33 -10.17 -2.07
CA VAL A 105 -9.24 -9.32 -2.86
C VAL A 105 -8.81 -9.27 -4.32
N PHE A 106 -7.52 -9.09 -4.56
CA PHE A 106 -6.98 -9.06 -5.91
C PHE A 106 -6.83 -10.46 -6.50
N GLN A 107 -7.14 -11.53 -5.77
CA GLN A 107 -6.92 -12.91 -6.22
C GLN A 107 -5.48 -13.10 -6.72
N ALA A 108 -4.52 -12.51 -6.02
CA ALA A 108 -3.15 -12.47 -6.46
C ALA A 108 -2.47 -13.82 -6.27
N GLU A 109 -2.07 -14.42 -7.39
CA GLU A 109 -1.33 -15.68 -7.46
C GLU A 109 0.02 -15.57 -6.75
N LYS A 110 0.62 -14.39 -6.82
CA LYS A 110 1.91 -14.10 -6.21
C LYS A 110 1.93 -12.69 -5.63
N MET A 111 2.61 -12.55 -4.48
CA MET A 111 2.94 -11.28 -3.87
C MET A 111 4.44 -11.28 -3.55
N GLU A 112 5.17 -10.28 -4.04
CA GLU A 112 6.60 -10.13 -3.81
C GLU A 112 6.88 -8.86 -3.00
N VAL A 113 7.78 -8.98 -2.02
CA VAL A 113 8.31 -7.85 -1.25
C VAL A 113 9.68 -7.52 -1.83
N GLU A 114 9.76 -6.45 -2.62
CA GLU A 114 10.99 -6.14 -3.37
C GLU A 114 12.02 -5.40 -2.51
N ARG A 115 11.58 -4.47 -1.65
CA ARG A 115 12.48 -3.58 -0.90
C ARG A 115 11.88 -3.14 0.43
N LEU A 116 12.77 -2.96 1.41
CA LEU A 116 12.50 -2.36 2.71
C LEU A 116 13.69 -1.44 3.06
N ARG A 117 13.46 -0.13 3.24
CA ARG A 117 14.49 0.87 3.58
C ARG A 117 13.97 1.90 4.57
#